data_AF-A0A1V4SR26-F1
#
_entry.id   AF-A0A1V4SR26-F1
#
_cell.length_a   1.000
_cell.length_b   1.000
_cell.length_c   1.000
_cell.angle_alpha   90.00
_cell.angle_beta   90.00
_cell.angle_gamma   90.00
#
_symmetry.space_group_name_H-M   'P 1'
#
loop_
_entity.id
_entity.type
_entity.pdbx_description
1 polymer ?
#
loop_
_entity_poly.entity_id
_entity_poly.type
_entity_poly.pdbx_seq_one_letter_code
_entity_poly.pdbx_strand_id
1 'polypeptide(L)'
;MLLNVQPLHIDGLNCKEDIFFTVAGFFKKEYQLAFSEAFNFQYHQPEDGQPASMGPRIATGNMNTRSLLEKYCGVDILTLKAESSEEVVEIIREQQKLGNPTAFSINTYWCPWSSNYQVQSFGHTCLAVDIDRENKITCLDPVAGLELFYLPYSEYKNGFAFYSTFRLREQQEKLNCKNIFTDSVNKISSFNMFENMESFLADFNTQFNFGEEFKNARPDIWGSLFYRNLVYVAGSRYLYSQFINHINKELQTPRLDKLEKDLLYVCSKWKVAISWLLKGFYTSFSQGVYDRAQKTLGDILKEEREIYKSLLQAVDGRMEYSVGQKISAPDFEKAIEDIKYTYIDLKDHCNNIAFHSTVSNDCAADFTGTGHYFVSQDAPSEKLVSLGNMSFDFPKLEDTCCDNVSCSGQVIEVPPVAYKGIMLMGSCEWGNFIENMKLEYADGESETIQINFSDWQNKEPLYDEKLIWRGKVYNKNEGRGYLDPYNLFALVRPVREERTLSSITLPECSNMHIFAMTLYK
;
A
#
# COMPACT_ATOMS: atom_id res chain seq x y z
N MET A 1 8.34 -12.72 31.90
CA MET A 1 7.77 -11.35 32.03
C MET A 1 7.48 -10.90 30.62
N LEU A 2 6.21 -10.65 30.31
CA LEU A 2 5.80 -10.26 28.97
C LEU A 2 6.49 -8.94 28.58
N LEU A 3 7.22 -8.96 27.47
CA LEU A 3 7.81 -7.76 26.90
C LEU A 3 6.72 -6.92 26.22
N ASN A 4 6.70 -5.62 26.51
CA ASN A 4 5.77 -4.67 25.88
C ASN A 4 6.32 -4.19 24.53
N VAL A 5 6.36 -5.08 23.56
CA VAL A 5 6.76 -4.79 22.18
C VAL A 5 5.51 -4.46 21.36
N GLN A 6 5.54 -3.36 20.62
CA GLN A 6 4.46 -2.98 19.70
C GLN A 6 4.81 -3.49 18.29
N PRO A 7 4.02 -4.40 17.70
CA PRO A 7 4.30 -4.93 16.37
C PRO A 7 4.21 -3.84 15.29
N LEU A 8 5.09 -3.92 14.31
CA LEU A 8 5.07 -3.11 13.10
C LEU A 8 4.88 -4.03 11.90
N HIS A 9 3.86 -3.72 11.09
CA HIS A 9 3.66 -4.29 9.76
C HIS A 9 3.70 -3.13 8.77
N ILE A 10 4.69 -3.11 7.88
CA ILE A 10 4.91 -2.00 6.95
C ILE A 10 4.92 -2.54 5.52
N ASP A 11 4.04 -1.98 4.68
CA ASP A 11 3.99 -2.28 3.25
C ASP A 11 5.40 -2.24 2.61
N GLY A 12 5.79 -3.35 1.99
CA GLY A 12 7.10 -3.50 1.33
C GLY A 12 8.14 -4.28 2.12
N LEU A 13 7.89 -4.57 3.40
CA LEU A 13 8.72 -5.47 4.19
C LEU A 13 8.27 -6.91 4.04
N ASN A 14 9.21 -7.85 4.11
CA ASN A 14 8.88 -9.25 4.32
C ASN A 14 8.74 -9.58 5.81
N CYS A 15 8.23 -10.77 6.14
CA CYS A 15 7.96 -11.17 7.54
C CYS A 15 9.20 -11.06 8.46
N LYS A 16 10.41 -11.32 7.95
CA LYS A 16 11.63 -11.20 8.73
C LYS A 16 11.99 -9.74 8.98
N GLU A 17 11.82 -8.89 7.99
CA GLU A 17 12.08 -7.46 8.11
C GLU A 17 11.07 -6.78 9.04
N ASP A 18 9.79 -7.11 8.96
CA ASP A 18 8.77 -6.64 9.92
C ASP A 18 9.20 -6.93 11.36
N ILE A 19 9.72 -8.12 11.63
CA ILE A 19 10.26 -8.45 12.96
C ILE A 19 11.47 -7.59 13.31
N PHE A 20 12.40 -7.39 12.39
CA PHE A 20 13.61 -6.60 12.65
C PHE A 20 13.27 -5.12 12.91
N PHE A 21 12.35 -4.54 12.13
CA PHE A 21 11.88 -3.18 12.33
C PHE A 21 10.99 -3.04 13.57
N THR A 22 10.19 -4.05 13.91
CA THR A 22 9.46 -4.12 15.20
C THR A 22 10.44 -4.02 16.38
N VAL A 23 11.52 -4.79 16.35
CA VAL A 23 12.56 -4.73 17.40
C VAL A 23 13.31 -3.40 17.38
N ALA A 24 13.60 -2.85 16.20
CA ALA A 24 14.18 -1.53 16.08
C ALA A 24 13.26 -0.48 16.74
N GLY A 25 11.96 -0.47 16.44
CA GLY A 25 10.96 0.40 17.06
C GLY A 25 10.84 0.25 18.58
N PHE A 26 11.01 -0.99 19.09
CA PHE A 26 11.06 -1.28 20.53
C PHE A 26 12.26 -0.62 21.22
N PHE A 27 13.45 -0.68 20.61
CA PHE A 27 14.66 -0.05 21.18
C PHE A 27 14.79 1.45 20.86
N LYS A 28 14.36 1.87 19.66
CA LYS A 28 14.56 3.19 19.04
C LYS A 28 13.40 3.52 18.09
N LYS A 29 12.70 4.63 18.34
CA LYS A 29 11.55 5.05 17.52
C LYS A 29 11.91 5.66 16.14
N GLU A 30 13.19 5.83 15.83
CA GLU A 30 13.69 6.55 14.65
C GLU A 30 14.31 5.62 13.58
N TYR A 31 13.68 4.46 13.34
CA TYR A 31 14.19 3.45 12.40
C TYR A 31 14.05 3.82 10.93
N GLN A 32 13.32 4.89 10.59
CA GLN A 32 13.03 5.28 9.20
C GLN A 32 14.29 5.62 8.40
N LEU A 33 15.39 6.00 9.06
CA LEU A 33 16.70 6.19 8.41
C LEU A 33 17.23 4.91 7.76
N ALA A 34 16.84 3.73 8.24
CA ALA A 34 17.24 2.46 7.65
C ALA A 34 16.51 2.14 6.33
N PHE A 35 15.53 2.96 5.91
CA PHE A 35 14.93 2.90 4.58
C PHE A 35 15.67 3.76 3.53
N SER A 36 16.83 4.34 3.87
CA SER A 36 17.60 5.20 2.97
C SER A 36 18.06 4.53 1.66
N GLU A 37 17.92 3.23 1.51
CA GLU A 37 18.31 2.51 0.29
C GLU A 37 17.14 1.78 -0.37
N ALA A 38 15.90 2.06 0.07
CA ALA A 38 14.71 1.35 -0.38
C ALA A 38 14.27 1.74 -1.81
N PHE A 39 14.61 2.94 -2.30
CA PHE A 39 14.26 3.36 -3.65
C PHE A 39 15.26 2.82 -4.67
N ASN A 40 15.01 1.59 -5.12
CA ASN A 40 15.86 0.85 -6.03
C ASN A 40 15.07 -0.21 -6.80
N PHE A 41 15.62 -0.70 -7.90
CA PHE A 41 15.07 -1.79 -8.71
C PHE A 41 16.22 -2.55 -9.36
N GLN A 42 16.27 -3.87 -9.15
CA GLN A 42 17.24 -4.74 -9.77
C GLN A 42 16.55 -5.76 -10.67
N TYR A 43 17.12 -5.98 -11.83
CA TYR A 43 16.67 -6.95 -12.81
C TYR A 43 17.85 -7.74 -13.36
N HIS A 44 17.96 -8.99 -12.93
CA HIS A 44 19.06 -9.86 -13.33
C HIS A 44 18.87 -10.40 -14.74
N GLN A 45 19.96 -10.75 -15.42
CA GLN A 45 19.92 -11.49 -16.67
C GLN A 45 19.54 -12.96 -16.39
N PRO A 46 18.93 -13.68 -17.34
CA PRO A 46 18.63 -15.09 -17.14
C PRO A 46 19.93 -15.89 -17.03
N GLU A 47 20.00 -16.83 -16.09
CA GLU A 47 21.14 -17.74 -15.98
C GLU A 47 21.07 -18.81 -17.09
N ASP A 48 22.23 -19.24 -17.59
CA ASP A 48 22.32 -20.27 -18.62
C ASP A 48 21.60 -21.56 -18.18
N GLY A 49 20.59 -21.98 -18.95
CA GLY A 49 19.83 -23.21 -18.72
C GLY A 49 18.68 -23.12 -17.69
N GLN A 50 18.43 -21.95 -17.09
CA GLN A 50 17.24 -21.71 -16.25
C GLN A 50 16.04 -21.26 -17.12
N PRO A 51 14.79 -21.52 -16.70
CA PRO A 51 13.61 -20.97 -17.37
C PRO A 51 13.69 -19.44 -17.42
N ALA A 52 13.29 -18.84 -18.55
CA ALA A 52 13.30 -17.38 -18.78
C ALA A 52 12.30 -16.59 -17.92
N SER A 53 11.75 -17.19 -16.85
CA SER A 53 10.79 -16.53 -15.99
C SER A 53 11.39 -15.27 -15.37
N MET A 54 10.66 -14.19 -15.46
CA MET A 54 11.05 -12.86 -15.02
C MET A 54 10.96 -12.72 -13.51
N GLY A 55 10.03 -13.41 -12.84
CA GLY A 55 9.80 -13.27 -11.40
C GLY A 55 11.07 -13.40 -10.54
N PRO A 56 11.85 -14.50 -10.65
CA PRO A 56 13.12 -14.67 -9.92
C PRO A 56 14.18 -13.61 -10.20
N ARG A 57 14.07 -12.90 -11.32
CA ARG A 57 15.04 -11.91 -11.78
C ARG A 57 14.76 -10.51 -11.23
N ILE A 58 13.57 -10.28 -10.65
CA ILE A 58 13.16 -9.00 -10.06
C ILE A 58 13.55 -8.94 -8.58
N ALA A 59 14.17 -7.84 -8.16
CA ALA A 59 14.45 -7.56 -6.75
C ALA A 59 14.37 -6.05 -6.43
N THR A 60 14.15 -5.72 -5.16
CA THR A 60 14.24 -4.34 -4.62
C THR A 60 15.68 -3.84 -4.48
N GLY A 61 16.65 -4.68 -4.84
CA GLY A 61 18.08 -4.42 -4.70
C GLY A 61 18.66 -4.84 -3.35
N ASN A 62 19.95 -4.53 -3.15
CA ASN A 62 20.69 -4.92 -1.94
C ASN A 62 20.44 -3.96 -0.76
N MET A 63 19.18 -3.72 -0.39
CA MET A 63 18.89 -3.04 0.88
C MET A 63 19.38 -3.94 2.01
N ASN A 64 20.58 -3.67 2.54
CA ASN A 64 21.14 -4.45 3.62
C ASN A 64 20.52 -3.99 4.94
N THR A 65 19.24 -4.38 5.14
CA THR A 65 18.40 -4.00 6.29
C THR A 65 19.15 -4.16 7.60
N ARG A 66 19.90 -5.25 7.78
CA ARG A 66 20.72 -5.48 8.97
C ARG A 66 21.80 -4.42 9.15
N SER A 67 22.59 -4.13 8.12
CA SER A 67 23.64 -3.11 8.20
C SER A 67 23.08 -1.70 8.38
N LEU A 68 21.92 -1.38 7.80
CA LEU A 68 21.28 -0.07 7.95
C LEU A 68 20.69 0.12 9.35
N LEU A 69 20.05 -0.92 9.91
CA LEU A 69 19.59 -0.93 11.30
C LEU A 69 20.75 -0.85 12.30
N GLU A 70 21.87 -1.55 12.04
CA GLU A 70 23.07 -1.41 12.86
C GLU A 70 23.62 0.02 12.78
N LYS A 71 23.78 0.56 11.56
CA LYS A 71 24.37 1.88 11.32
C LYS A 71 23.54 3.02 11.92
N TYR A 72 22.22 3.02 11.71
CA TYR A 72 21.39 4.17 12.07
C TYR A 72 20.63 3.98 13.38
N CYS A 73 20.29 2.74 13.75
CA CYS A 73 19.52 2.46 14.97
C CYS A 73 20.38 1.86 16.10
N GLY A 74 21.63 1.46 15.81
CA GLY A 74 22.49 0.78 16.77
C GLY A 74 22.02 -0.64 17.10
N VAL A 75 21.19 -1.25 16.24
CA VAL A 75 20.65 -2.59 16.48
C VAL A 75 21.52 -3.62 15.78
N ASP A 76 22.34 -4.32 16.56
CA ASP A 76 23.11 -5.47 16.09
C ASP A 76 22.23 -6.71 16.13
N ILE A 77 21.99 -7.30 14.96
CA ILE A 77 21.16 -8.50 14.79
C ILE A 77 22.12 -9.65 14.59
N LEU A 78 21.93 -10.80 15.23
CA LEU A 78 22.67 -12.02 14.93
C LEU A 78 21.68 -13.13 14.56
N THR A 79 21.69 -13.58 13.31
CA THR A 79 20.86 -14.70 12.86
C THR A 79 21.70 -15.97 12.77
N LEU A 80 21.26 -17.04 13.43
CA LEU A 80 21.91 -18.34 13.45
C LEU A 80 20.93 -19.44 13.03
N LYS A 81 21.46 -20.51 12.44
CA LYS A 81 20.70 -21.75 12.24
C LYS A 81 20.61 -22.47 13.58
N ALA A 82 19.41 -22.91 13.93
CA ALA A 82 19.18 -23.68 15.15
C ALA A 82 19.67 -25.13 14.98
N GLU A 83 20.34 -25.65 15.98
CA GLU A 83 20.73 -27.07 16.06
C GLU A 83 19.59 -27.93 16.63
N SER A 84 18.77 -27.36 17.52
CA SER A 84 17.60 -28.02 18.11
C SER A 84 16.52 -27.00 18.51
N SER A 85 15.28 -27.46 18.70
CA SER A 85 14.20 -26.63 19.24
C SER A 85 14.45 -26.21 20.68
N GLU A 86 15.08 -27.07 21.46
CA GLU A 86 15.44 -26.87 22.86
C GLU A 86 16.46 -25.73 23.01
N GLU A 87 17.43 -25.65 22.10
CA GLU A 87 18.40 -24.54 22.04
C GLU A 87 17.66 -23.20 21.89
N VAL A 88 16.74 -23.09 20.93
CA VAL A 88 16.04 -21.82 20.68
C VAL A 88 15.17 -21.43 21.88
N VAL A 89 14.51 -22.40 22.52
CA VAL A 89 13.74 -22.18 23.74
C VAL A 89 14.62 -21.61 24.86
N GLU A 90 15.83 -22.15 25.06
CA GLU A 90 16.74 -21.62 26.08
C GLU A 90 17.22 -20.21 25.70
N ILE A 91 17.55 -19.96 24.44
CA ILE A 91 17.91 -18.62 23.96
C ILE A 91 16.77 -17.61 24.21
N ILE A 92 15.52 -17.98 23.92
CA ILE A 92 14.36 -17.14 24.21
C ILE A 92 14.30 -16.81 25.71
N ARG A 93 14.49 -17.80 26.59
CA ARG A 93 14.50 -17.59 28.05
C ARG A 93 15.63 -16.67 28.49
N GLU A 94 16.83 -16.86 27.96
CA GLU A 94 18.00 -16.04 28.28
C GLU A 94 17.81 -14.60 27.85
N GLN A 95 17.41 -14.36 26.60
CA GLN A 95 17.14 -13.01 26.09
C GLN A 95 16.01 -12.33 26.86
N GLN A 96 14.97 -13.08 27.21
CA GLN A 96 13.87 -12.55 28.00
C GLN A 96 14.32 -12.08 29.39
N LYS A 97 15.23 -12.81 30.06
CA LYS A 97 15.81 -12.37 31.35
C LYS A 97 16.57 -11.05 31.20
N LEU A 98 17.11 -10.77 30.02
CA LEU A 98 17.78 -9.52 29.67
C LEU A 98 16.81 -8.42 29.21
N GLY A 99 15.51 -8.70 29.12
CA GLY A 99 14.51 -7.75 28.60
C GLY A 99 14.49 -7.63 27.07
N ASN A 100 15.12 -8.57 26.36
CA ASN A 100 15.24 -8.55 24.91
C ASN A 100 14.30 -9.58 24.26
N PRO A 101 13.62 -9.22 23.16
CA PRO A 101 12.84 -10.18 22.40
C PRO A 101 13.76 -11.06 21.53
N THR A 102 13.24 -12.19 21.06
CA THR A 102 13.99 -13.12 20.18
C THR A 102 13.18 -13.45 18.95
N ALA A 103 13.75 -13.26 17.76
CA ALA A 103 13.09 -13.70 16.54
C ALA A 103 13.36 -15.19 16.33
N PHE A 104 12.37 -15.92 15.85
CA PHE A 104 12.51 -17.32 15.51
C PHE A 104 11.78 -17.60 14.20
N SER A 105 12.34 -18.50 13.38
CA SER A 105 11.64 -18.97 12.21
C SER A 105 10.75 -20.15 12.55
N ILE A 106 9.60 -20.23 11.89
CA ILE A 106 8.70 -21.37 11.93
C ILE A 106 8.17 -21.66 10.52
N ASN A 107 7.94 -22.93 10.21
CA ASN A 107 7.16 -23.30 9.03
C ASN A 107 5.66 -23.05 9.30
N THR A 108 4.98 -22.31 8.42
CA THR A 108 3.55 -21.96 8.57
C THR A 108 2.63 -23.16 8.72
N TYR A 109 3.04 -24.34 8.25
CA TYR A 109 2.32 -25.60 8.44
C TYR A 109 2.11 -25.92 9.93
N TRP A 110 3.03 -25.47 10.79
CA TRP A 110 3.03 -25.66 12.24
C TRP A 110 2.66 -24.37 13.01
N CYS A 111 2.02 -23.40 12.35
CA CYS A 111 1.62 -22.13 12.93
C CYS A 111 0.10 -22.11 13.18
N PRO A 112 -0.40 -22.33 14.42
CA PRO A 112 -1.82 -22.61 14.67
C PRO A 112 -2.81 -21.52 14.27
N TRP A 113 -2.37 -20.26 14.22
CA TRP A 113 -3.20 -19.11 13.84
C TRP A 113 -3.13 -18.79 12.34
N SER A 114 -2.21 -19.43 11.60
CA SER A 114 -2.08 -19.21 10.16
C SER A 114 -3.17 -19.94 9.39
N SER A 115 -3.67 -19.33 8.32
CA SER A 115 -4.52 -20.02 7.33
C SER A 115 -3.83 -21.21 6.66
N ASN A 116 -2.50 -21.28 6.75
CA ASN A 116 -1.68 -22.37 6.22
C ASN A 116 -1.46 -23.51 7.23
N TYR A 117 -2.00 -23.42 8.45
CA TYR A 117 -1.84 -24.45 9.48
C TYR A 117 -2.31 -25.82 8.97
N GLN A 118 -1.40 -26.79 8.94
CA GLN A 118 -1.61 -28.14 8.39
C GLN A 118 -2.05 -28.19 6.91
N VAL A 119 -1.96 -27.08 6.17
CA VAL A 119 -2.37 -26.98 4.76
C VAL A 119 -1.17 -26.72 3.85
N GLN A 120 -0.32 -25.73 4.18
CA GLN A 120 0.82 -25.35 3.34
C GLN A 120 2.10 -25.08 4.15
N SER A 121 3.23 -25.39 3.51
CA SER A 121 4.56 -25.19 4.08
C SER A 121 5.28 -24.00 3.47
N PHE A 122 5.36 -22.90 4.21
CA PHE A 122 6.21 -21.76 3.90
C PHE A 122 7.08 -21.40 5.09
N GLY A 123 8.26 -20.84 4.83
CA GLY A 123 9.10 -20.27 5.88
C GLY A 123 8.49 -18.96 6.39
N HIS A 124 8.43 -18.80 7.71
CA HIS A 124 7.90 -17.61 8.37
C HIS A 124 8.79 -17.20 9.55
N THR A 125 8.71 -15.94 9.97
CA THR A 125 9.46 -15.42 11.12
C THR A 125 8.50 -14.73 12.08
N CYS A 126 8.58 -15.09 13.36
CA CYS A 126 7.80 -14.48 14.43
C CYS A 126 8.75 -13.93 15.50
N LEU A 127 8.21 -13.11 16.42
CA LEU A 127 8.98 -12.53 17.52
C LEU A 127 8.48 -13.02 18.88
N ALA A 128 9.29 -13.80 19.59
CA ALA A 128 9.00 -14.21 20.95
C ALA A 128 9.12 -13.01 21.91
N VAL A 129 8.07 -12.79 22.69
CA VAL A 129 7.96 -11.73 23.71
C VAL A 129 7.70 -12.26 25.12
N ASP A 130 7.29 -13.53 25.24
CA ASP A 130 7.25 -14.27 26.51
C ASP A 130 7.41 -15.78 26.26
N ILE A 131 7.77 -16.52 27.30
CA ILE A 131 7.76 -17.98 27.29
C ILE A 131 7.44 -18.51 28.69
N ASP A 132 6.44 -19.39 28.79
CA ASP A 132 6.02 -19.94 30.08
C ASP A 132 6.89 -21.13 30.52
N ARG A 133 6.57 -21.77 31.66
CA ARG A 133 7.34 -22.92 32.19
C ARG A 133 7.18 -24.20 31.37
N GLU A 134 6.15 -24.30 30.53
CA GLU A 134 5.84 -25.44 29.67
C GLU A 134 6.40 -25.26 28.24
N ASN A 135 7.28 -24.28 28.06
CA ASN A 135 7.87 -23.90 26.76
C ASN A 135 6.85 -23.36 25.75
N LYS A 136 5.64 -22.94 26.18
CA LYS A 136 4.70 -22.26 25.28
C LYS A 136 5.20 -20.84 25.05
N ILE A 137 5.43 -20.51 23.78
CA ILE A 137 5.96 -19.22 23.35
C ILE A 137 4.77 -18.27 23.14
N THR A 138 4.84 -17.08 23.74
CA THR A 138 3.97 -15.97 23.38
C THR A 138 4.72 -15.08 22.41
N CYS A 139 4.15 -14.84 21.23
CA CYS A 139 4.85 -14.15 20.14
C CYS A 139 3.96 -13.16 19.40
N LEU A 140 4.64 -12.26 18.68
CA LEU A 140 4.04 -11.37 17.70
C LEU A 140 4.25 -11.95 16.30
N ASP A 141 3.23 -11.80 15.46
CA ASP A 141 3.24 -12.14 14.03
C ASP A 141 2.56 -11.00 13.26
N PRO A 142 3.30 -9.94 12.91
CA PRO A 142 2.73 -8.75 12.27
C PRO A 142 2.02 -9.03 10.93
N VAL A 143 2.34 -10.14 10.27
CA VAL A 143 1.68 -10.55 9.02
C VAL A 143 0.28 -11.12 9.30
N ALA A 144 0.10 -11.81 10.42
CA ALA A 144 -1.18 -12.40 10.80
C ALA A 144 -2.09 -11.41 11.55
N GLY A 145 -1.51 -10.49 12.33
CA GLY A 145 -2.24 -9.53 13.14
C GLY A 145 -1.33 -8.73 14.08
N LEU A 146 -1.92 -7.78 14.80
CA LEU A 146 -1.20 -6.92 15.76
C LEU A 146 -1.36 -7.39 17.21
N GLU A 147 -2.11 -8.48 17.41
CA GLU A 147 -2.33 -9.13 18.69
C GLU A 147 -1.20 -10.11 19.08
N LEU A 148 -1.29 -10.63 20.31
CA LEU A 148 -0.40 -11.69 20.78
C LEU A 148 -0.92 -13.06 20.34
N PHE A 149 0.01 -13.88 19.84
CA PHE A 149 -0.24 -15.26 19.47
C PHE A 149 0.44 -16.21 20.45
N TYR A 150 -0.11 -17.42 20.56
CA TYR A 150 0.38 -18.46 21.47
C TYR A 150 0.79 -19.68 20.67
N LEU A 151 2.06 -20.04 20.77
CA LEU A 151 2.65 -21.17 20.06
C LEU A 151 3.04 -22.27 21.06
N PRO A 152 2.30 -23.40 21.08
CA PRO A 152 2.67 -24.56 21.88
C PRO A 152 4.03 -25.13 21.44
N TYR A 153 4.83 -25.59 22.40
CA TYR A 153 6.11 -26.24 22.11
C TYR A 153 5.97 -27.48 21.20
N SER A 154 4.86 -28.19 21.34
CA SER A 154 4.54 -29.37 20.52
C SER A 154 4.46 -29.06 19.03
N GLU A 155 4.04 -27.84 18.66
CA GLU A 155 3.99 -27.36 17.28
C GLU A 155 5.37 -26.83 16.87
N TYR A 156 5.96 -25.96 17.70
CA TYR A 156 7.23 -25.29 17.39
C TYR A 156 8.35 -26.26 17.03
N LYS A 157 8.49 -27.36 17.80
CA LYS A 157 9.55 -28.36 17.61
C LYS A 157 9.54 -29.04 16.24
N ASN A 158 8.43 -28.99 15.49
CA ASN A 158 8.32 -29.61 14.17
C ASN A 158 8.66 -28.65 13.02
N GLY A 159 8.73 -27.33 13.29
CA GLY A 159 8.81 -26.30 12.26
C GLY A 159 9.97 -25.31 12.40
N PHE A 160 10.85 -25.46 13.39
CA PHE A 160 11.95 -24.54 13.66
C PHE A 160 13.08 -24.65 12.61
N ALA A 161 13.87 -23.57 12.42
CA ALA A 161 15.06 -23.61 11.57
C ALA A 161 16.15 -22.60 11.95
N PHE A 162 15.78 -21.36 12.26
CA PHE A 162 16.68 -20.25 12.57
C PHE A 162 16.15 -19.43 13.74
N TYR A 163 17.04 -18.70 14.40
CA TYR A 163 16.68 -17.66 15.36
C TYR A 163 17.53 -16.42 15.15
N SER A 164 17.06 -15.28 15.65
CA SER A 164 17.86 -14.06 15.73
C SER A 164 17.78 -13.41 17.11
N THR A 165 18.93 -13.05 17.64
CA THR A 165 19.06 -12.24 18.87
C THR A 165 19.43 -10.81 18.51
N PHE A 166 19.09 -9.88 19.40
CA PHE A 166 19.28 -8.45 19.18
C PHE A 166 20.07 -7.83 20.31
N ARG A 167 21.03 -6.97 19.96
CA ARG A 167 21.81 -6.21 20.92
C ARG A 167 21.78 -4.73 20.54
N LEU A 168 21.31 -3.90 21.46
CA LEU A 168 21.38 -2.46 21.32
C LEU A 168 22.79 -1.97 21.65
N ARG A 169 23.37 -1.18 20.75
CA ARG A 169 24.62 -0.43 20.97
C ARG A 169 24.28 1.05 21.17
N GLU A 170 24.97 1.69 22.09
CA GLU A 170 24.88 3.14 22.25
C GLU A 170 25.46 3.84 21.02
N GLN A 171 24.70 4.79 20.49
CA GLN A 171 25.13 5.61 19.38
C GLN A 171 25.96 6.78 19.91
N GLN A 172 27.24 6.81 19.57
CA GLN A 172 28.20 7.77 20.15
C GLN A 172 28.08 9.18 19.55
N GLU A 173 27.57 9.30 18.31
CA GLU A 173 27.46 10.57 17.59
C GLU A 173 26.06 10.80 17.04
N LYS A 174 25.65 12.07 17.00
CA LYS A 174 24.39 12.47 16.38
C LYS A 174 24.48 12.27 14.86
N LEU A 175 23.50 11.56 14.30
CA LEU A 175 23.38 11.38 12.86
C LEU A 175 23.11 12.71 12.16
N ASN A 176 23.73 12.90 10.99
CA ASN A 176 23.52 14.08 10.15
C ASN A 176 22.59 13.73 8.99
N CYS A 177 21.31 14.11 9.11
CA CYS A 177 20.29 13.82 8.10
C CYS A 177 20.62 14.39 6.72
N LYS A 178 21.30 15.54 6.63
CA LYS A 178 21.71 16.10 5.34
C LYS A 178 22.74 15.21 4.63
N ASN A 179 23.71 14.67 5.36
CA ASN A 179 24.70 13.76 4.79
C ASN A 179 24.04 12.42 4.41
N ILE A 180 23.18 11.88 5.28
CA ILE A 180 22.46 10.63 5.01
C ILE A 180 21.58 10.78 3.76
N PHE A 181 20.86 11.89 3.63
CA PHE A 181 20.05 12.18 2.45
C PHE A 181 20.90 12.31 1.18
N THR A 182 22.02 13.04 1.24
CA THR A 182 22.95 13.15 0.12
C THR A 182 23.50 11.79 -0.31
N ASP A 183 23.95 10.97 0.64
CA ASP A 183 24.48 9.63 0.38
C ASP A 183 23.43 8.70 -0.23
N SER A 184 22.20 8.77 0.31
CA SER A 184 21.03 8.05 -0.19
C SER A 184 20.75 8.36 -1.66
N VAL A 185 20.68 9.64 -2.02
CA VAL A 185 20.43 10.08 -3.39
C VAL A 185 21.56 9.66 -4.34
N ASN A 186 22.82 9.82 -3.91
CA ASN A 186 23.97 9.41 -4.73
C ASN A 186 23.96 7.91 -5.04
N LYS A 187 23.54 7.08 -4.07
CA LYS A 187 23.47 5.63 -4.24
C LYS A 187 22.46 5.18 -5.30
N ILE A 188 21.36 5.91 -5.52
CA ILE A 188 20.36 5.56 -6.53
C ILE A 188 21.02 5.41 -7.92
N SER A 189 21.91 6.33 -8.30
CA SER A 189 22.64 6.22 -9.58
C SER A 189 23.58 5.03 -9.62
N SER A 190 24.28 4.75 -8.51
CA SER A 190 25.24 3.64 -8.44
C SER A 190 24.59 2.27 -8.60
N PHE A 191 23.28 2.15 -8.38
CA PHE A 191 22.54 0.93 -8.54
C PHE A 191 22.10 0.65 -9.98
N ASN A 192 22.27 1.61 -10.91
CA ASN A 192 21.77 1.51 -12.29
C ASN A 192 20.28 1.14 -12.34
N MET A 193 19.50 1.67 -11.39
CA MET A 193 18.09 1.30 -11.20
C MET A 193 17.27 1.46 -12.49
N PHE A 194 17.53 2.52 -13.26
CA PHE A 194 16.76 2.83 -14.44
C PHE A 194 17.11 1.93 -15.62
N GLU A 195 18.38 1.58 -15.79
CA GLU A 195 18.83 0.62 -16.80
C GLU A 195 18.28 -0.78 -16.51
N ASN A 196 18.19 -1.16 -15.23
CA ASN A 196 17.51 -2.39 -14.81
C ASN A 196 16.01 -2.35 -15.16
N MET A 197 15.33 -1.23 -14.89
CA MET A 197 13.91 -1.07 -15.21
C MET A 197 13.65 -1.08 -16.73
N GLU A 198 14.53 -0.47 -17.53
CA GLU A 198 14.46 -0.54 -19.00
C GLU A 198 14.65 -1.96 -19.51
N SER A 199 15.60 -2.70 -18.94
CA SER A 199 15.82 -4.10 -19.28
C SER A 199 14.62 -4.98 -18.90
N PHE A 200 14.03 -4.74 -17.73
CA PHE A 200 12.79 -5.39 -17.30
C PHE A 200 11.64 -5.10 -18.27
N LEU A 201 11.43 -3.83 -18.66
CA LEU A 201 10.39 -3.46 -19.61
C LEU A 201 10.61 -4.08 -21.00
N ALA A 202 11.86 -4.17 -21.46
CA ALA A 202 12.18 -4.81 -22.73
C ALA A 202 11.80 -6.30 -22.72
N ASP A 203 12.15 -7.02 -21.65
CA ASP A 203 11.77 -8.42 -21.48
C ASP A 203 10.26 -8.57 -21.25
N PHE A 204 9.64 -7.67 -20.48
CA PHE A 204 8.19 -7.67 -20.27
C PHE A 204 7.47 -7.56 -21.61
N ASN A 205 7.98 -6.71 -22.50
CA ASN A 205 7.40 -6.46 -23.82
C ASN A 205 7.56 -7.61 -24.82
N THR A 206 8.57 -8.45 -24.66
CA THR A 206 8.99 -9.41 -25.70
C THR A 206 8.93 -10.87 -25.26
N GLN A 207 9.02 -11.12 -23.96
CA GLN A 207 9.22 -12.45 -23.37
C GLN A 207 8.22 -12.77 -22.26
N PHE A 208 7.41 -11.81 -21.79
CA PHE A 208 6.46 -12.06 -20.72
C PHE A 208 5.48 -13.18 -21.08
N ASN A 209 5.42 -14.19 -20.22
CA ASN A 209 4.49 -15.30 -20.33
C ASN A 209 3.66 -15.42 -19.06
N PHE A 210 2.40 -15.01 -19.14
CA PHE A 210 1.48 -15.00 -18.00
C PHE A 210 1.33 -16.38 -17.35
N GLY A 211 1.23 -17.45 -18.15
CA GLY A 211 1.07 -18.82 -17.65
C GLY A 211 2.28 -19.27 -16.83
N GLU A 212 3.49 -18.96 -17.29
CA GLU A 212 4.73 -19.30 -16.57
C GLU A 212 4.93 -18.48 -15.30
N GLU A 213 4.66 -17.16 -15.32
CA GLU A 213 4.84 -16.30 -14.14
C GLU A 213 3.83 -16.59 -13.02
N PHE A 214 2.64 -17.08 -13.38
CA PHE A 214 1.55 -17.36 -12.44
C PHE A 214 1.29 -18.87 -12.24
N LYS A 215 2.15 -19.76 -12.74
CA LYS A 215 1.96 -21.23 -12.60
C LYS A 215 1.85 -21.72 -11.16
N ASN A 216 2.54 -21.05 -10.24
CA ASN A 216 2.56 -21.36 -8.80
C ASN A 216 1.64 -20.45 -7.97
N ALA A 217 0.79 -19.64 -8.62
CA ALA A 217 -0.10 -18.69 -7.94
C ALA A 217 -1.35 -19.35 -7.32
N ARG A 218 -1.53 -20.68 -7.46
CA ARG A 218 -2.60 -21.42 -6.79
C ARG A 218 -2.02 -22.44 -5.81
N PRO A 219 -2.66 -22.61 -4.63
CA PRO A 219 -3.87 -21.92 -4.18
C PRO A 219 -3.62 -20.51 -3.60
N ASP A 220 -2.36 -20.10 -3.42
CA ASP A 220 -1.98 -18.78 -2.89
C ASP A 220 -1.18 -17.97 -3.92
N ILE A 221 -1.63 -16.75 -4.20
CA ILE A 221 -1.00 -15.81 -5.13
C ILE A 221 0.45 -15.49 -4.76
N TRP A 222 0.81 -15.54 -3.46
CA TRP A 222 2.18 -15.34 -2.97
C TRP A 222 3.18 -16.40 -3.46
N GLY A 223 2.69 -17.51 -4.02
CA GLY A 223 3.51 -18.49 -4.73
C GLY A 223 4.04 -18.01 -6.09
N SER A 224 3.45 -16.98 -6.69
CA SER A 224 4.02 -16.31 -7.86
C SER A 224 5.14 -15.35 -7.43
N LEU A 225 6.38 -15.68 -7.80
CA LEU A 225 7.53 -14.82 -7.56
C LEU A 225 7.42 -13.49 -8.31
N PHE A 226 6.78 -13.49 -9.48
CA PHE A 226 6.55 -12.28 -10.26
C PHE A 226 5.67 -11.30 -9.51
N TYR A 227 4.47 -11.74 -9.11
CA TYR A 227 3.55 -10.93 -8.31
C TYR A 227 4.22 -10.44 -7.02
N ARG A 228 4.81 -11.37 -6.26
CA ARG A 228 5.46 -11.10 -4.98
C ARG A 228 6.56 -10.05 -5.09
N ASN A 229 7.47 -10.21 -6.03
CA ASN A 229 8.62 -9.31 -6.14
C ASN A 229 8.18 -7.92 -6.64
N LEU A 230 7.14 -7.83 -7.47
CA LEU A 230 6.54 -6.55 -7.83
C LEU A 230 5.88 -5.86 -6.63
N VAL A 231 5.20 -6.59 -5.75
CA VAL A 231 4.65 -6.02 -4.50
C VAL A 231 5.76 -5.45 -3.63
N TYR A 232 6.90 -6.14 -3.49
CA TYR A 232 8.05 -5.61 -2.76
C TYR A 232 8.65 -4.37 -3.43
N VAL A 233 8.75 -4.35 -4.76
CA VAL A 233 9.18 -3.15 -5.52
C VAL A 233 8.26 -1.97 -5.27
N ALA A 234 6.94 -2.19 -5.31
CA ALA A 234 5.95 -1.15 -5.01
C ALA A 234 6.13 -0.62 -3.58
N GLY A 235 6.20 -1.51 -2.60
CA GLY A 235 6.36 -1.16 -1.20
C GLY A 235 7.70 -0.48 -0.89
N SER A 236 8.76 -0.76 -1.65
CA SER A 236 10.05 -0.09 -1.45
C SER A 236 9.99 1.43 -1.70
N ARG A 237 9.05 1.91 -2.54
CA ARG A 237 8.79 3.36 -2.73
C ARG A 237 8.09 3.95 -1.52
N TYR A 238 7.17 3.19 -0.91
CA TYR A 238 6.53 3.56 0.34
C TYR A 238 7.57 3.67 1.48
N LEU A 239 8.47 2.68 1.62
CA LEU A 239 9.55 2.73 2.59
C LEU A 239 10.47 3.95 2.38
N TYR A 240 10.82 4.26 1.14
CA TYR A 240 11.63 5.45 0.85
C TYR A 240 10.87 6.76 1.13
N SER A 241 9.54 6.80 0.93
CA SER A 241 8.72 7.95 1.32
C SER A 241 8.76 8.20 2.83
N GLN A 242 8.77 7.14 3.66
CA GLN A 242 8.93 7.23 5.11
C GLN A 242 10.30 7.80 5.49
N PHE A 243 11.35 7.41 4.75
CA PHE A 243 12.68 8.01 4.89
C PHE A 243 12.66 9.51 4.55
N ILE A 244 12.08 9.90 3.41
CA ILE A 244 11.98 11.31 3.01
C ILE A 244 11.19 12.14 4.02
N ASN A 245 10.05 11.63 4.51
CA ASN A 245 9.26 12.28 5.55
C ASN A 245 10.09 12.50 6.82
N HIS A 246 10.85 11.48 7.25
CA HIS A 246 11.71 11.57 8.42
C HIS A 246 12.82 12.62 8.24
N ILE A 247 13.51 12.60 7.09
CA ILE A 247 14.52 13.62 6.74
C ILE A 247 13.90 15.02 6.74
N ASN A 248 12.68 15.17 6.23
CA ASN A 248 12.06 16.48 6.12
C ASN A 248 11.63 17.08 7.47
N LYS A 249 11.42 16.28 8.51
CA LYS A 249 11.21 16.79 9.87
C LYS A 249 12.39 17.62 10.38
N GLU A 250 13.61 17.24 9.98
CA GLU A 250 14.82 17.99 10.31
C GLU A 250 15.15 19.10 9.29
N LEU A 251 15.02 18.81 7.99
CA LEU A 251 15.42 19.76 6.93
C LEU A 251 14.36 20.83 6.62
N GLN A 252 13.09 20.55 6.91
CA GLN A 252 11.94 21.46 6.78
C GLN A 252 11.80 22.14 5.41
N THR A 253 11.93 21.36 4.34
CA THR A 253 11.84 21.85 2.96
C THR A 253 10.49 21.47 2.31
N PRO A 254 9.75 22.42 1.73
CA PRO A 254 8.50 22.11 1.01
C PRO A 254 8.68 21.17 -0.18
N ARG A 255 9.89 21.12 -0.75
CA ARG A 255 10.21 20.23 -1.88
C ARG A 255 10.22 18.76 -1.47
N LEU A 256 10.70 18.44 -0.27
CA LEU A 256 10.67 17.07 0.24
C LEU A 256 9.23 16.62 0.57
N ASP A 257 8.35 17.52 1.01
CA ASP A 257 6.91 17.21 1.16
C ASP A 257 6.30 16.77 -0.18
N LYS A 258 6.67 17.46 -1.28
CA LYS A 258 6.21 17.07 -2.62
C LYS A 258 6.80 15.72 -3.02
N LEU A 259 8.10 15.51 -2.81
CA LEU A 259 8.78 14.24 -3.15
C LEU A 259 8.19 13.04 -2.42
N GLU A 260 7.84 13.18 -1.14
CA GLU A 260 7.11 12.15 -0.39
C GLU A 260 5.81 11.77 -1.11
N LYS A 261 5.00 12.76 -1.49
CA LYS A 261 3.74 12.54 -2.22
C LYS A 261 3.96 11.91 -3.60
N ASP A 262 4.98 12.36 -4.32
CA ASP A 262 5.33 11.81 -5.64
C ASP A 262 5.74 10.32 -5.52
N LEU A 263 6.48 9.95 -4.47
CA LEU A 263 6.84 8.55 -4.18
C LEU A 263 5.63 7.69 -3.82
N LEU A 264 4.71 8.21 -3.01
CA LEU A 264 3.45 7.53 -2.67
C LEU A 264 2.55 7.34 -3.90
N TYR A 265 2.53 8.33 -4.79
CA TYR A 265 1.82 8.24 -6.07
C TYR A 265 2.40 7.15 -6.97
N VAL A 266 3.72 7.10 -7.13
CA VAL A 266 4.37 6.04 -7.93
C VAL A 266 4.21 4.65 -7.28
N CYS A 267 4.27 4.55 -5.96
CA CYS A 267 3.93 3.32 -5.23
C CYS A 267 2.51 2.84 -5.60
N SER A 268 1.54 3.75 -5.63
CA SER A 268 0.16 3.46 -6.02
C SER A 268 0.07 3.00 -7.48
N LYS A 269 0.80 3.63 -8.41
CA LYS A 269 0.86 3.18 -9.81
C LYS A 269 1.43 1.77 -9.98
N TRP A 270 2.47 1.42 -9.22
CA TRP A 270 2.97 0.04 -9.21
C TRP A 270 1.86 -0.93 -8.78
N LYS A 271 1.10 -0.59 -7.73
CA LYS A 271 -0.07 -1.37 -7.30
C LYS A 271 -1.11 -1.46 -8.43
N VAL A 272 -1.38 -0.39 -9.18
CA VAL A 272 -2.31 -0.44 -10.34
C VAL A 272 -1.84 -1.45 -11.38
N ALA A 273 -0.55 -1.42 -11.76
CA ALA A 273 0.02 -2.38 -12.71
C ALA A 273 -0.11 -3.83 -12.22
N ILE A 274 0.17 -4.06 -10.93
CA ILE A 274 0.01 -5.37 -10.29
C ILE A 274 -1.44 -5.82 -10.30
N SER A 275 -2.38 -4.93 -10.00
CA SER A 275 -3.81 -5.25 -9.94
C SER A 275 -4.37 -5.60 -11.32
N TRP A 276 -3.87 -5.01 -12.41
CA TRP A 276 -4.21 -5.47 -13.77
C TRP A 276 -3.82 -6.93 -13.98
N LEU A 277 -2.59 -7.29 -13.65
CA LEU A 277 -2.10 -8.67 -13.79
C LEU A 277 -2.88 -9.64 -12.90
N LEU A 278 -3.21 -9.22 -11.68
CA LEU A 278 -3.99 -9.99 -10.73
C LEU A 278 -5.43 -10.22 -11.21
N LYS A 279 -6.07 -9.20 -11.80
CA LYS A 279 -7.37 -9.34 -12.46
C LYS A 279 -7.30 -10.36 -13.60
N GLY A 280 -6.25 -10.31 -14.43
CA GLY A 280 -5.99 -11.30 -15.47
C GLY A 280 -5.88 -12.74 -14.93
N PHE A 281 -5.39 -12.92 -13.71
CA PHE A 281 -5.29 -14.24 -13.07
C PHE A 281 -6.66 -14.78 -12.62
N TYR A 282 -7.53 -13.92 -12.10
CA TYR A 282 -8.83 -14.33 -11.55
C TYR A 282 -9.95 -14.43 -12.58
N THR A 283 -9.94 -13.60 -13.63
CA THR A 283 -11.05 -13.55 -14.61
C THR A 283 -10.71 -14.26 -15.91
N SER A 284 -9.58 -13.90 -16.51
CA SER A 284 -8.82 -14.55 -17.60
C SER A 284 -7.88 -13.50 -18.20
N PHE A 285 -6.64 -13.90 -18.50
CA PHE A 285 -5.67 -12.98 -19.09
C PHE A 285 -6.09 -12.56 -20.50
N SER A 286 -6.00 -11.27 -20.81
CA SER A 286 -6.35 -10.71 -22.12
C SER A 286 -5.30 -9.68 -22.57
N GLN A 287 -5.25 -9.43 -23.88
CA GLN A 287 -4.34 -8.42 -24.44
C GLN A 287 -4.58 -7.04 -23.81
N GLY A 288 -5.83 -6.66 -23.55
CA GLY A 288 -6.14 -5.37 -22.92
C GLY A 288 -5.61 -5.25 -21.48
N VAL A 289 -5.58 -6.35 -20.72
CA VAL A 289 -4.96 -6.38 -19.38
C VAL A 289 -3.45 -6.16 -19.49
N TYR A 290 -2.82 -6.84 -20.45
CA TYR A 290 -1.39 -6.69 -20.72
C TYR A 290 -1.03 -5.26 -21.16
N ASP A 291 -1.75 -4.70 -22.14
CA ASP A 291 -1.49 -3.36 -22.67
C ASP A 291 -1.59 -2.29 -21.59
N ARG A 292 -2.56 -2.42 -20.66
CA ARG A 292 -2.71 -1.52 -19.52
C ARG A 292 -1.55 -1.64 -18.54
N ALA A 293 -1.20 -2.88 -18.13
CA ALA A 293 -0.06 -3.11 -17.26
C ALA A 293 1.24 -2.57 -17.89
N GLN A 294 1.46 -2.84 -19.17
CA GLN A 294 2.60 -2.36 -19.94
C GLN A 294 2.68 -0.83 -19.98
N LYS A 295 1.57 -0.15 -20.31
CA LYS A 295 1.49 1.32 -20.30
C LYS A 295 1.83 1.87 -18.92
N THR A 296 1.20 1.34 -17.86
CA THR A 296 1.43 1.80 -16.48
C THR A 296 2.88 1.61 -16.05
N LEU A 297 3.51 0.45 -16.34
CA LEU A 297 4.92 0.20 -16.03
C LEU A 297 5.86 1.15 -16.79
N GLY A 298 5.53 1.49 -18.05
CA GLY A 298 6.29 2.46 -18.83
C GLY A 298 6.18 3.89 -18.31
N ASP A 299 5.01 4.29 -17.81
CA ASP A 299 4.80 5.60 -17.19
C ASP A 299 5.55 5.72 -15.86
N ILE A 300 5.50 4.68 -15.02
CA ILE A 300 6.26 4.59 -13.77
C ILE A 300 7.74 4.91 -13.98
N LEU A 301 8.38 4.33 -15.01
CA LEU A 301 9.79 4.61 -15.31
C LEU A 301 10.03 6.11 -15.57
N LYS A 302 9.15 6.78 -16.31
CA LYS A 302 9.28 8.23 -16.58
C LYS A 302 9.14 9.02 -15.28
N GLU A 303 8.15 8.69 -14.47
CA GLU A 303 7.88 9.39 -13.22
C GLU A 303 8.99 9.18 -12.18
N GLU A 304 9.53 7.97 -12.05
CA GLU A 304 10.66 7.68 -11.16
C GLU A 304 11.93 8.45 -11.59
N ARG A 305 12.15 8.64 -12.89
CA ARG A 305 13.23 9.50 -13.39
C ARG A 305 13.03 10.97 -12.99
N GLU A 306 11.80 11.48 -13.04
CA GLU A 306 11.50 12.86 -12.59
C GLU A 306 11.61 13.02 -11.06
N ILE A 307 11.20 12.02 -10.29
CA ILE A 307 11.43 11.97 -8.84
C ILE A 307 12.93 12.02 -8.56
N TYR A 308 13.74 11.21 -9.25
CA TYR A 308 15.18 11.20 -9.06
C TYR A 308 15.86 12.53 -9.43
N LYS A 309 15.45 13.17 -10.53
CA LYS A 309 15.89 14.54 -10.85
C LYS A 309 15.54 15.52 -9.74
N SER A 310 14.33 15.41 -9.17
CA SER A 310 13.90 16.26 -8.07
C SER A 310 14.65 16.00 -6.76
N LEU A 311 15.06 14.76 -6.50
CA LEU A 311 15.94 14.39 -5.40
C LEU A 311 17.34 15.02 -5.57
N LEU A 312 17.93 14.94 -6.76
CA LEU A 312 19.22 15.58 -7.05
C LEU A 312 19.18 17.10 -6.85
N GLN A 313 18.12 17.76 -7.32
CA GLN A 313 17.95 19.20 -7.12
C GLN A 313 17.78 19.58 -5.64
N ALA A 314 17.15 18.70 -4.84
CA ALA A 314 17.03 18.90 -3.39
C ALA A 314 18.39 18.76 -2.68
N VAL A 315 19.28 17.88 -3.15
CA VAL A 315 20.66 17.76 -2.65
C VAL A 315 21.51 18.98 -3.01
N ASP A 316 21.47 19.41 -4.27
CA ASP A 316 22.29 20.51 -4.80
C ASP A 316 21.91 21.90 -4.26
N GLY A 317 20.77 22.02 -3.57
CA GLY A 317 20.25 23.30 -3.10
C GLY A 317 19.86 24.26 -4.22
N ARG A 318 19.71 23.78 -5.47
CA ARG A 318 19.22 24.57 -6.59
C ARG A 318 17.72 24.81 -6.42
N MET A 319 17.43 25.91 -5.74
CA MET A 319 16.09 26.39 -5.41
C MET A 319 15.44 27.00 -6.65
N GLU A 320 14.65 26.22 -7.39
CA GLU A 320 13.56 26.79 -8.19
C GLU A 320 12.27 26.70 -7.37
N TYR A 321 11.75 27.87 -7.00
CA TYR A 321 10.47 28.03 -6.37
C TYR A 321 9.37 27.69 -7.38
N SER A 322 8.95 26.43 -7.42
CA SER A 322 7.57 26.14 -7.83
C SER A 322 6.69 26.34 -6.60
N VAL A 323 5.85 27.37 -6.67
CA VAL A 323 4.85 27.68 -5.64
C VAL A 323 3.81 26.56 -5.65
N GLY A 324 4.09 25.47 -4.96
CA GLY A 324 3.09 24.53 -4.51
C GLY A 324 2.54 25.05 -3.18
N GLN A 325 1.34 25.64 -3.20
CA GLN A 325 0.66 26.03 -1.97
C GLN A 325 0.58 24.83 -1.03
N LYS A 326 1.07 25.01 0.20
CA LYS A 326 0.71 24.15 1.33
C LYS A 326 -0.79 24.27 1.52
N ILE A 327 -1.53 23.35 0.94
CA ILE A 327 -2.89 23.08 1.36
C ILE A 327 -2.77 22.03 2.45
N SER A 328 -2.57 22.48 3.69
CA SER A 328 -3.08 21.72 4.82
C SER A 328 -4.58 21.58 4.60
N ALA A 329 -5.12 20.37 4.70
CA ALA A 329 -6.57 20.20 4.81
C ALA A 329 -7.04 21.19 5.88
N PRO A 330 -7.90 22.17 5.53
CA PRO A 330 -8.45 23.05 6.55
C PRO A 330 -9.13 22.16 7.60
N ASP A 331 -9.00 22.51 8.88
CA ASP A 331 -9.87 21.98 9.93
C ASP A 331 -11.31 22.30 9.55
N PHE A 332 -11.92 21.38 8.80
CA PHE A 332 -13.27 21.49 8.23
C PHE A 332 -14.35 21.39 9.33
N GLU A 333 -13.93 21.20 10.59
CA GLU A 333 -14.76 21.15 11.79
C GLU A 333 -15.07 22.53 12.39
N LYS A 334 -14.47 23.62 11.87
CA LYS A 334 -15.01 24.95 12.20
C LYS A 334 -16.38 25.09 11.55
N ALA A 335 -17.39 25.36 12.37
CA ALA A 335 -18.75 25.66 11.94
C ALA A 335 -18.74 26.77 10.88
N ILE A 336 -18.92 26.39 9.63
CA ILE A 336 -19.23 27.32 8.54
C ILE A 336 -20.75 27.45 8.55
N GLU A 337 -21.26 28.52 9.15
CA GLU A 337 -22.65 28.91 8.96
C GLU A 337 -22.81 29.26 7.46
N ASP A 338 -23.68 28.53 6.75
CA ASP A 338 -24.07 28.68 5.33
C ASP A 338 -23.23 27.99 4.22
N ILE A 339 -22.90 26.71 4.36
CA ILE A 339 -22.41 25.91 3.21
C ILE A 339 -23.55 25.66 2.20
N LYS A 340 -23.34 26.01 0.93
CA LYS A 340 -24.26 25.65 -0.17
C LYS A 340 -23.70 24.51 -1.00
N TYR A 341 -24.44 23.41 -1.08
CA TYR A 341 -24.07 22.23 -1.86
C TYR A 341 -24.67 22.25 -3.27
N THR A 342 -23.85 21.83 -4.23
CA THR A 342 -24.25 21.44 -5.58
C THR A 342 -23.96 19.95 -5.73
N TYR A 343 -24.99 19.12 -5.68
CA TYR A 343 -24.88 17.68 -5.94
C TYR A 343 -24.72 17.44 -7.44
N ILE A 344 -23.67 16.71 -7.83
CA ILE A 344 -23.37 16.42 -9.23
C ILE A 344 -23.99 15.07 -9.59
N ASP A 345 -24.85 15.06 -10.61
CA ASP A 345 -25.45 13.82 -11.11
C ASP A 345 -24.40 13.05 -11.92
N LEU A 346 -24.04 11.86 -11.43
CA LEU A 346 -23.05 10.98 -12.05
C LEU A 346 -23.68 9.90 -12.92
N LYS A 347 -25.02 9.83 -13.02
CA LYS A 347 -25.72 8.69 -13.62
C LYS A 347 -25.26 8.35 -15.04
N ASP A 348 -25.04 9.36 -15.87
CA ASP A 348 -24.60 9.17 -17.26
C ASP A 348 -23.10 8.81 -17.39
N HIS A 349 -22.35 8.91 -16.28
CA HIS A 349 -20.94 8.53 -16.19
C HIS A 349 -20.74 7.18 -15.48
N CYS A 350 -21.74 6.68 -14.76
CA CYS A 350 -21.68 5.38 -14.09
C CYS A 350 -21.50 4.26 -15.11
N ASN A 351 -20.55 3.38 -14.84
CA ASN A 351 -20.13 2.29 -15.73
C ASN A 351 -19.91 0.96 -14.97
N ASN A 352 -20.28 0.91 -13.70
CA ASN A 352 -20.15 -0.26 -12.84
C ASN A 352 -21.40 -0.43 -11.96
N ILE A 353 -21.69 -1.68 -11.58
CA ILE A 353 -22.81 -2.04 -10.70
C ILE A 353 -22.18 -2.61 -9.43
N ALA A 354 -22.04 -1.79 -8.39
CA ALA A 354 -21.40 -2.18 -7.14
C ALA A 354 -22.36 -2.86 -6.17
N PHE A 355 -23.67 -2.59 -6.26
CA PHE A 355 -24.68 -3.08 -5.32
C PHE A 355 -25.66 -4.06 -5.96
N HIS A 356 -26.19 -4.97 -5.14
CA HIS A 356 -27.31 -5.83 -5.51
C HIS A 356 -28.21 -6.11 -4.30
N SER A 357 -29.52 -6.19 -4.51
CA SER A 357 -30.54 -6.34 -3.47
C SER A 357 -30.48 -7.66 -2.72
N THR A 358 -30.15 -8.73 -3.42
CA THR A 358 -30.08 -10.08 -2.86
C THR A 358 -28.73 -10.72 -3.09
N VAL A 359 -28.37 -11.63 -2.20
CA VAL A 359 -27.29 -12.58 -2.45
C VAL A 359 -27.69 -13.51 -3.61
N SER A 360 -27.05 -13.31 -4.76
CA SER A 360 -27.19 -14.10 -5.98
C SER A 360 -25.83 -14.44 -6.58
N ASN A 361 -25.72 -15.65 -7.13
CA ASN A 361 -24.58 -16.04 -7.98
C ASN A 361 -24.78 -15.61 -9.45
N ASP A 362 -26.03 -15.30 -9.81
CA ASP A 362 -26.46 -14.95 -11.16
C ASP A 362 -27.01 -13.52 -11.13
N CYS A 363 -26.11 -12.54 -11.06
CA CYS A 363 -26.43 -11.12 -11.09
C CYS A 363 -25.39 -10.33 -11.86
N ALA A 364 -25.81 -9.16 -12.34
CA ALA A 364 -24.94 -8.23 -13.07
C ALA A 364 -23.94 -7.51 -12.15
N ALA A 365 -24.26 -7.35 -10.87
CA ALA A 365 -23.40 -6.67 -9.90
C ALA A 365 -22.02 -7.30 -9.78
N ASP A 366 -21.00 -6.47 -9.88
CA ASP A 366 -19.58 -6.83 -9.80
C ASP A 366 -18.75 -5.56 -9.58
N PHE A 367 -18.58 -5.16 -8.33
CA PHE A 367 -17.78 -4.02 -7.92
C PHE A 367 -16.31 -4.18 -8.37
N THR A 368 -15.75 -5.37 -8.23
CA THR A 368 -14.30 -5.61 -8.41
C THR A 368 -13.91 -6.12 -9.79
N GLY A 369 -14.90 -6.48 -10.61
CA GLY A 369 -14.70 -7.27 -11.84
C GLY A 369 -14.34 -8.73 -11.58
N THR A 370 -14.33 -9.19 -10.32
CA THR A 370 -14.02 -10.57 -9.92
C THR A 370 -15.16 -11.24 -9.17
N GLY A 371 -16.36 -10.68 -9.28
CA GLY A 371 -17.60 -11.22 -8.77
C GLY A 371 -18.03 -10.70 -7.40
N HIS A 372 -17.30 -9.75 -6.82
CA HIS A 372 -17.68 -9.21 -5.52
C HIS A 372 -18.61 -8.00 -5.67
N TYR A 373 -19.64 -7.91 -4.83
CA TYR A 373 -20.54 -6.75 -4.78
C TYR A 373 -21.08 -6.54 -3.38
N PHE A 374 -21.55 -5.33 -3.09
CA PHE A 374 -22.21 -4.97 -1.84
C PHE A 374 -23.68 -5.43 -1.82
N VAL A 375 -24.13 -5.97 -0.70
CA VAL A 375 -25.55 -6.32 -0.51
C VAL A 375 -26.32 -5.06 -0.10
N SER A 376 -27.27 -4.62 -0.94
CA SER A 376 -27.89 -3.29 -0.79
C SER A 376 -28.85 -3.15 0.39
N GLN A 377 -29.24 -4.26 1.04
CA GLN A 377 -30.01 -4.22 2.29
C GLN A 377 -29.31 -3.39 3.39
N ASP A 378 -27.97 -3.33 3.34
CA ASP A 378 -27.13 -2.65 4.31
C ASP A 378 -26.73 -1.23 3.81
N ALA A 379 -27.13 -0.86 2.58
CA ALA A 379 -26.80 0.44 1.97
C ALA A 379 -27.51 1.61 2.69
N PRO A 380 -27.02 2.85 2.53
CA PRO A 380 -27.68 4.01 3.09
C PRO A 380 -29.16 4.08 2.66
N SER A 381 -30.06 4.11 3.64
CA SER A 381 -31.51 4.19 3.38
C SER A 381 -31.97 5.58 2.94
N GLU A 382 -31.17 6.60 3.26
CA GLU A 382 -31.42 7.98 2.88
C GLU A 382 -30.72 8.31 1.57
N LYS A 383 -31.41 9.06 0.70
CA LYS A 383 -30.83 9.55 -0.55
C LYS A 383 -29.66 10.52 -0.28
N LEU A 384 -29.75 11.32 0.78
CA LEU A 384 -28.66 12.19 1.21
C LEU A 384 -27.89 11.53 2.35
N VAL A 385 -26.60 11.31 2.15
CA VAL A 385 -25.70 10.75 3.16
C VAL A 385 -24.77 11.86 3.63
N SER A 386 -24.73 12.12 4.94
CA SER A 386 -23.94 13.21 5.51
C SER A 386 -22.93 12.73 6.55
N LEU A 387 -21.77 13.39 6.60
CA LEU A 387 -20.73 13.16 7.59
C LEU A 387 -20.08 14.50 7.98
N GLY A 388 -20.44 15.02 9.15
CA GLY A 388 -20.07 16.38 9.55
C GLY A 388 -20.61 17.40 8.55
N ASN A 389 -19.73 18.22 7.99
CA ASN A 389 -20.06 19.23 6.97
C ASN A 389 -20.03 18.67 5.53
N MET A 390 -19.87 17.36 5.34
CA MET A 390 -19.97 16.72 4.03
C MET A 390 -21.37 16.18 3.80
N SER A 391 -21.87 16.31 2.56
CA SER A 391 -23.18 15.80 2.14
C SER A 391 -23.06 15.24 0.74
N PHE A 392 -23.72 14.10 0.49
CA PHE A 392 -23.63 13.34 -0.75
C PHE A 392 -25.02 12.91 -1.22
N ASP A 393 -25.33 13.11 -2.50
CA ASP A 393 -26.49 12.50 -3.14
C ASP A 393 -26.13 11.06 -3.55
N PHE A 394 -26.47 10.10 -2.69
CA PHE A 394 -26.14 8.70 -2.87
C PHE A 394 -27.04 8.10 -3.98
N PRO A 395 -26.46 7.32 -4.91
CA PRO A 395 -27.17 6.78 -6.06
C PRO A 395 -28.36 5.93 -5.63
N LYS A 396 -29.46 6.06 -6.37
CA LYS A 396 -30.59 5.15 -6.21
C LYS A 396 -30.16 3.77 -6.72
N LEU A 397 -30.17 2.79 -5.81
CA LEU A 397 -29.75 1.43 -6.12
C LEU A 397 -30.86 0.66 -6.85
N GLU A 398 -30.54 0.16 -8.04
CA GLU A 398 -31.40 -0.72 -8.85
C GLU A 398 -30.50 -1.83 -9.41
N ASP A 399 -30.86 -3.10 -9.21
CA ASP A 399 -29.98 -4.28 -9.42
C ASP A 399 -29.33 -4.40 -10.81
N THR A 400 -29.88 -3.73 -11.82
CA THR A 400 -29.42 -3.77 -13.21
C THR A 400 -28.84 -2.45 -13.70
N CYS A 401 -28.81 -1.41 -12.87
CA CYS A 401 -28.33 -0.09 -13.24
C CYS A 401 -26.97 0.18 -12.62
N CYS A 402 -26.11 0.87 -13.37
CA CYS A 402 -24.83 1.29 -12.83
C CYS A 402 -25.05 2.30 -11.70
N ASP A 403 -24.39 2.09 -10.57
CA ASP A 403 -24.54 2.88 -9.35
C ASP A 403 -23.24 3.59 -8.98
N ASN A 404 -22.16 3.35 -9.70
CA ASN A 404 -20.89 4.02 -9.47
C ASN A 404 -20.08 4.22 -10.75
N VAL A 405 -19.13 5.15 -10.65
CA VAL A 405 -18.14 5.42 -11.68
C VAL A 405 -16.85 4.70 -11.32
N SER A 406 -16.53 3.61 -12.02
CA SER A 406 -15.16 3.07 -12.09
C SER A 406 -14.33 4.01 -12.96
N CYS A 407 -13.37 4.69 -12.35
CA CYS A 407 -12.64 5.80 -13.00
C CYS A 407 -11.86 5.33 -14.24
N SER A 408 -12.12 5.96 -15.38
CA SER A 408 -11.54 5.65 -16.67
C SER A 408 -11.23 6.91 -17.48
N GLY A 409 -10.99 8.05 -16.82
CA GLY A 409 -10.77 9.33 -17.49
C GLY A 409 -12.04 10.08 -17.88
N GLN A 410 -13.20 9.79 -17.26
CA GLN A 410 -14.46 10.48 -17.55
C GLN A 410 -14.33 11.99 -17.31
N VAL A 411 -14.92 12.78 -18.20
CA VAL A 411 -15.05 14.24 -18.05
C VAL A 411 -16.47 14.54 -17.58
N ILE A 412 -16.59 15.15 -16.41
CA ILE A 412 -17.85 15.52 -15.77
C ILE A 412 -18.02 17.03 -15.89
N GLU A 413 -19.01 17.46 -16.67
CA GLU A 413 -19.39 18.87 -16.76
C GLU A 413 -20.11 19.29 -15.47
N VAL A 414 -19.76 20.47 -14.94
CA VAL A 414 -20.35 20.99 -13.70
C VAL A 414 -20.95 22.37 -13.93
N PRO A 415 -21.96 22.80 -13.14
CA PRO A 415 -22.51 24.14 -13.28
C PRO A 415 -21.41 25.19 -13.08
N PRO A 416 -21.22 26.13 -14.04
CA PRO A 416 -20.09 27.04 -14.05
C PRO A 416 -20.21 28.08 -12.95
N VAL A 417 -19.60 27.78 -11.80
CA VAL A 417 -19.66 28.57 -10.58
C VAL A 417 -18.29 28.56 -9.91
N ALA A 418 -17.98 29.61 -9.14
CA ALA A 418 -16.84 29.59 -8.24
C ALA A 418 -17.18 28.75 -7.00
N TYR A 419 -16.49 27.62 -6.85
CA TYR A 419 -16.61 26.72 -5.72
C TYR A 419 -15.42 26.90 -4.76
N LYS A 420 -15.60 26.48 -3.51
CA LYS A 420 -14.52 26.39 -2.51
C LYS A 420 -13.88 25.02 -2.48
N GLY A 421 -14.61 23.97 -2.87
CA GLY A 421 -14.05 22.63 -2.94
C GLY A 421 -15.00 21.57 -3.47
N ILE A 422 -14.47 20.36 -3.53
CA ILE A 422 -15.09 19.14 -4.01
C ILE A 422 -15.13 18.15 -2.85
N MET A 423 -16.27 17.51 -2.65
CA MET A 423 -16.47 16.37 -1.76
C MET A 423 -16.70 15.13 -2.62
N LEU A 424 -16.05 14.03 -2.28
CA LEU A 424 -16.17 12.74 -2.98
C LEU A 424 -16.53 11.64 -2.00
N MET A 425 -17.49 10.79 -2.37
CA MET A 425 -17.76 9.52 -1.71
C MET A 425 -17.28 8.40 -2.62
N GLY A 426 -16.36 7.59 -2.14
CA GLY A 426 -15.65 6.62 -2.98
C GLY A 426 -14.98 5.52 -2.19
N SER A 427 -14.41 4.56 -2.91
CA SER A 427 -13.53 3.54 -2.35
C SER A 427 -12.65 2.96 -3.44
N CYS A 428 -11.56 2.31 -3.03
CA CYS A 428 -10.72 1.54 -3.91
C CYS A 428 -10.89 0.02 -3.73
N GLU A 429 -10.44 -0.74 -4.72
CA GLU A 429 -10.39 -2.21 -4.69
C GLU A 429 -9.09 -2.74 -5.29
N TRP A 430 -8.58 -3.87 -4.78
CA TRP A 430 -7.23 -4.39 -5.10
C TRP A 430 -6.11 -3.38 -4.79
N GLY A 431 -6.25 -2.61 -3.73
CA GLY A 431 -5.23 -1.72 -3.23
C GLY A 431 -5.75 -0.35 -2.84
N ASN A 432 -4.84 0.40 -2.21
CA ASN A 432 -5.03 1.80 -1.87
C ASN A 432 -4.43 2.64 -3.00
N PHE A 433 -5.16 3.64 -3.48
CA PHE A 433 -4.71 4.44 -4.62
C PHE A 433 -4.73 5.93 -4.29
N ILE A 434 -3.65 6.60 -4.70
CA ILE A 434 -3.54 8.04 -4.79
C ILE A 434 -3.53 8.38 -6.29
N GLU A 435 -4.43 9.25 -6.72
CA GLU A 435 -4.62 9.59 -8.12
C GLU A 435 -4.81 11.10 -8.33
N ASN A 436 -4.72 11.53 -9.58
CA ASN A 436 -4.88 12.93 -9.96
C ASN A 436 -6.19 13.17 -10.72
N MET A 437 -6.93 14.18 -10.30
CA MET A 437 -8.12 14.70 -10.98
C MET A 437 -7.77 16.04 -11.61
N LYS A 438 -8.14 16.24 -12.88
CA LYS A 438 -7.94 17.50 -13.58
C LYS A 438 -9.18 18.36 -13.46
N LEU A 439 -9.01 19.62 -13.13
CA LEU A 439 -10.06 20.63 -13.04
C LEU A 439 -9.85 21.63 -14.17
N GLU A 440 -10.88 21.84 -14.97
CA GLU A 440 -10.89 22.82 -16.06
C GLU A 440 -11.74 24.01 -15.65
N TYR A 441 -11.22 25.21 -15.91
CA TYR A 441 -11.88 26.47 -15.59
C TYR A 441 -12.43 27.15 -16.84
N ALA A 442 -13.48 27.95 -16.66
CA ALA A 442 -14.15 28.64 -17.76
C ALA A 442 -13.25 29.66 -18.49
N ASP A 443 -12.12 30.06 -17.89
CA ASP A 443 -11.08 30.91 -18.51
C ASP A 443 -10.08 30.12 -19.38
N GLY A 444 -10.22 28.79 -19.46
CA GLY A 444 -9.35 27.90 -20.22
C GLY A 444 -8.10 27.43 -19.47
N GLU A 445 -7.92 27.88 -18.22
CA GLU A 445 -6.87 27.38 -17.35
C GLU A 445 -7.26 26.03 -16.73
N SER A 446 -6.26 25.26 -16.31
CA SER A 446 -6.50 24.00 -15.60
C SER A 446 -5.66 23.87 -14.34
N GLU A 447 -6.13 23.06 -13.42
CA GLU A 447 -5.32 22.59 -12.32
C GLU A 447 -5.48 21.09 -12.10
N THR A 448 -4.50 20.51 -11.41
CA THR A 448 -4.55 19.10 -11.00
C THR A 448 -4.62 19.05 -9.49
N ILE A 449 -5.63 18.35 -8.97
CA ILE A 449 -5.76 18.03 -7.55
C ILE A 449 -5.54 16.53 -7.35
N GLN A 450 -4.93 16.17 -6.22
CA GLN A 450 -4.71 14.78 -5.85
C GLN A 450 -5.91 14.28 -5.03
N ILE A 451 -6.42 13.09 -5.32
CA ILE A 451 -7.41 12.37 -4.53
C ILE A 451 -6.84 11.03 -4.06
N ASN A 452 -7.36 10.50 -2.98
CA ASN A 452 -6.89 9.24 -2.42
C ASN A 452 -8.04 8.48 -1.77
N PHE A 453 -7.99 7.16 -1.88
CA PHE A 453 -8.94 6.27 -1.24
C PHE A 453 -8.25 4.99 -0.82
N SER A 454 -8.50 4.59 0.41
CA SER A 454 -8.18 3.26 0.91
C SER A 454 -8.95 2.18 0.15
N ASP A 455 -8.34 1.00 0.12
CA ASP A 455 -9.00 -0.25 -0.26
C ASP A 455 -10.21 -0.47 0.65
N TRP A 456 -11.31 -0.88 0.05
CA TRP A 456 -12.57 -1.17 0.71
C TRP A 456 -12.46 -2.21 1.85
N GLN A 457 -11.43 -3.08 1.87
CA GLN A 457 -11.17 -4.03 2.96
C GLN A 457 -10.47 -3.42 4.18
N ASN A 458 -9.88 -2.23 4.05
CA ASN A 458 -9.12 -1.63 5.15
C ASN A 458 -10.04 -1.32 6.33
N LYS A 459 -9.71 -1.84 7.51
CA LYS A 459 -10.51 -1.62 8.72
C LYS A 459 -10.60 -0.13 9.09
N GLU A 460 -9.53 0.62 8.84
CA GLU A 460 -9.40 2.05 9.11
C GLU A 460 -8.90 2.80 7.86
N PRO A 461 -9.28 4.08 7.66
CA PRO A 461 -8.73 4.93 6.60
C PRO A 461 -7.20 5.06 6.72
N LEU A 462 -6.50 5.02 5.57
CA LEU A 462 -5.04 5.15 5.51
C LEU A 462 -4.56 6.58 5.18
N TYR A 463 -5.38 7.41 4.55
CA TYR A 463 -5.03 8.78 4.22
C TYR A 463 -5.89 9.77 5.04
N ASP A 464 -6.30 10.87 4.41
CA ASP A 464 -7.13 11.92 5.02
C ASP A 464 -8.63 11.75 4.73
N GLU A 465 -9.03 10.66 4.08
CA GLU A 465 -10.41 10.27 3.93
C GLU A 465 -11.03 9.80 5.26
N LYS A 466 -12.34 9.99 5.40
CA LYS A 466 -13.10 9.56 6.57
C LYS A 466 -14.02 8.41 6.20
N LEU A 467 -14.14 7.41 7.06
CA LEU A 467 -15.12 6.35 6.88
C LEU A 467 -16.54 6.96 6.92
N ILE A 468 -17.35 6.72 5.88
CA ILE A 468 -18.73 7.20 5.80
C ILE A 468 -19.77 6.08 5.83
N TRP A 469 -19.43 4.88 5.33
CA TRP A 469 -20.36 3.75 5.34
C TRP A 469 -19.62 2.41 5.36
N ARG A 470 -20.32 1.39 5.87
CA ARG A 470 -19.88 -0.01 5.96
C ARG A 470 -21.01 -0.94 5.53
N GLY A 471 -20.69 -1.96 4.73
CA GLY A 471 -21.68 -2.95 4.33
C GLY A 471 -21.10 -4.33 4.03
N LYS A 472 -21.99 -5.32 3.91
CA LYS A 472 -21.61 -6.70 3.61
C LYS A 472 -21.31 -6.88 2.13
N VAL A 473 -20.37 -7.78 1.85
CA VAL A 473 -19.97 -8.15 0.50
C VAL A 473 -20.25 -9.62 0.24
N TYR A 474 -20.69 -9.91 -0.98
CA TYR A 474 -20.86 -11.26 -1.48
C TYR A 474 -20.02 -11.45 -2.75
N ASN A 475 -19.40 -12.62 -2.90
CA ASN A 475 -18.69 -13.04 -4.10
C ASN A 475 -19.50 -14.11 -4.83
N LYS A 476 -20.03 -13.74 -6.00
CA LYS A 476 -20.85 -14.62 -6.86
C LYS A 476 -20.08 -15.78 -7.47
N ASN A 477 -18.79 -15.59 -7.72
CA ASN A 477 -17.92 -16.61 -8.31
C ASN A 477 -17.54 -17.69 -7.28
N GLU A 478 -17.47 -17.33 -6.00
CA GLU A 478 -17.20 -18.26 -4.89
C GLU A 478 -18.46 -18.78 -4.20
N GLY A 479 -19.61 -18.14 -4.42
CA GLY A 479 -20.84 -18.45 -3.69
C GLY A 479 -20.75 -18.12 -2.20
N ARG A 480 -20.00 -17.07 -1.83
CA ARG A 480 -19.60 -16.80 -0.44
C ARG A 480 -19.88 -15.35 -0.03
N GLY A 481 -20.47 -15.19 1.16
CA GLY A 481 -20.53 -13.92 1.88
C GLY A 481 -19.33 -13.72 2.80
N TYR A 482 -18.85 -12.48 2.88
CA TYR A 482 -17.78 -12.09 3.81
C TYR A 482 -18.38 -11.56 5.11
N LEU A 483 -17.78 -11.97 6.23
CA LEU A 483 -18.27 -11.60 7.58
C LEU A 483 -17.87 -10.19 7.97
N ASP A 484 -16.66 -9.78 7.62
CA ASP A 484 -16.18 -8.42 7.88
C ASP A 484 -16.85 -7.43 6.91
N PRO A 485 -17.31 -6.27 7.40
CA PRO A 485 -17.88 -5.26 6.54
C PRO A 485 -16.79 -4.55 5.73
N TYR A 486 -17.16 -4.11 4.54
CA TYR A 486 -16.33 -3.36 3.62
C TYR A 486 -16.78 -1.91 3.58
N ASN A 487 -15.86 -1.03 3.22
CA ASN A 487 -15.96 0.39 3.54
C ASN A 487 -16.20 1.24 2.30
N LEU A 488 -16.95 2.33 2.49
CA LEU A 488 -16.91 3.50 1.63
C LEU A 488 -16.39 4.69 2.45
N PHE A 489 -15.64 5.55 1.79
CA PHE A 489 -14.96 6.68 2.40
C PHE A 489 -15.43 8.01 1.80
N ALA A 490 -15.26 9.08 2.56
CA ALA A 490 -15.56 10.45 2.19
C ALA A 490 -14.28 11.29 2.20
N LEU A 491 -14.07 12.05 1.14
CA LEU A 491 -12.90 12.88 0.91
C LEU A 491 -13.31 14.32 0.59
N VAL A 492 -12.54 15.30 1.06
CA VAL A 492 -12.71 16.71 0.70
C VAL A 492 -11.42 17.28 0.10
N ARG A 493 -11.54 18.04 -1.00
CA ARG A 493 -10.43 18.74 -1.64
C ARG A 493 -10.81 20.18 -1.92
N PRO A 494 -10.00 21.17 -1.51
CA PRO A 494 -10.21 22.54 -1.91
C PRO A 494 -9.87 22.72 -3.40
N VAL A 495 -10.48 23.72 -4.01
CA VAL A 495 -10.19 24.18 -5.38
C VAL A 495 -9.77 25.64 -5.33
N ARG A 496 -9.23 26.19 -6.44
CA ARG A 496 -8.89 27.62 -6.50
C ARG A 496 -10.15 28.47 -6.34
N GLU A 497 -10.25 29.10 -5.17
CA GLU A 497 -11.30 30.08 -4.88
C GLU A 497 -11.29 31.20 -5.94
N GLU A 498 -12.46 31.77 -6.21
CA GLU A 498 -12.70 32.84 -7.20
C GLU A 498 -12.64 32.44 -8.69
N ARG A 499 -12.25 31.21 -9.03
CA ARG A 499 -12.32 30.71 -10.43
C ARG A 499 -13.58 29.90 -10.69
N THR A 500 -14.16 30.11 -11.86
CA THR A 500 -15.37 29.42 -12.31
C THR A 500 -15.00 28.04 -12.86
N LEU A 501 -15.24 26.99 -12.08
CA LEU A 501 -14.99 25.61 -12.50
C LEU A 501 -16.02 25.20 -13.56
N SER A 502 -15.57 24.63 -14.68
CA SER A 502 -16.45 24.18 -15.77
C SER A 502 -16.56 22.66 -15.85
N SER A 503 -15.44 21.94 -15.70
CA SER A 503 -15.47 20.49 -15.75
C SER A 503 -14.37 19.84 -14.92
N ILE A 504 -14.58 18.56 -14.64
CA ILE A 504 -13.74 17.72 -13.80
C ILE A 504 -13.42 16.44 -14.57
N THR A 505 -12.14 16.17 -14.83
CA THR A 505 -11.69 14.90 -15.41
C THR A 505 -11.22 13.97 -14.30
N LEU A 506 -11.91 12.84 -14.15
CA LEU A 506 -11.56 11.77 -13.23
C LEU A 506 -10.26 11.07 -13.66
N PRO A 507 -9.56 10.37 -12.75
CA PRO A 507 -8.34 9.64 -13.10
C PRO A 507 -8.58 8.44 -14.04
N GLU A 508 -7.51 7.97 -14.69
CA GLU A 508 -7.48 6.69 -15.40
C GLU A 508 -7.11 5.54 -14.43
N CYS A 509 -7.97 5.26 -13.46
CA CYS A 509 -7.75 4.22 -12.45
C CYS A 509 -9.05 3.45 -12.16
N SER A 510 -9.28 2.34 -12.88
CA SER A 510 -10.54 1.58 -12.79
C SER A 510 -10.82 1.00 -11.42
N ASN A 511 -9.80 0.92 -10.58
CA ASN A 511 -9.87 0.38 -9.23
C ASN A 511 -10.29 1.44 -8.21
N MET A 512 -10.45 2.69 -8.65
CA MET A 512 -11.01 3.77 -7.86
C MET A 512 -12.44 4.01 -8.32
N HIS A 513 -13.37 3.96 -7.37
CA HIS A 513 -14.79 4.09 -7.63
C HIS A 513 -15.36 5.32 -6.94
N ILE A 514 -16.12 6.12 -7.67
CA ILE A 514 -16.84 7.30 -7.16
C ILE A 514 -18.34 7.00 -7.18
N PHE A 515 -18.96 7.08 -6.00
CA PHE A 515 -20.39 6.87 -5.80
C PHE A 515 -21.16 8.19 -5.82
N ALA A 516 -20.57 9.26 -5.27
CA ALA A 516 -21.18 10.58 -5.27
C ALA A 516 -20.12 11.68 -5.30
N MET A 517 -20.46 12.79 -5.95
CA MET A 517 -19.65 14.00 -6.02
C MET A 517 -20.50 15.21 -5.63
N THR A 518 -19.97 16.08 -4.78
CA THR A 518 -20.66 17.29 -4.34
C THR A 518 -19.69 18.46 -4.32
N LEU A 519 -20.09 19.57 -4.94
CA LEU A 519 -19.34 20.82 -4.89
C LEU A 519 -19.94 21.73 -3.83
N TYR A 520 -19.11 22.54 -3.16
CA TYR A 520 -19.60 23.45 -2.14
C TYR A 520 -19.02 24.86 -2.27
N LYS A 521 -19.74 25.84 -1.74
CA LYS A 521 -19.34 27.25 -1.68
C LYS A 521 -19.82 27.92 -0.39
#